data_AF-A0AAD7EGX0-F1
#
_entry.id   AF-A0AAD7EGX0-F1
#
_cell.length_a   1.000
_cell.length_b   1.000
_cell.length_c   1.000
_cell.angle_alpha   90.00
_cell.angle_beta   90.00
_cell.angle_gamma   90.00
#
_symmetry.space_group_name_H-M   'P 1'
#
loop_
_entity.id
_entity.type
_entity.pdbx_description
1 polymer ?
#
loop_
_entity_poly.entity_id
_entity_poly.type
_entity_poly.pdbx_seq_one_letter_code
_entity_poly.pdbx_strand_id
1 'polypeptide(L)'
;MQCKTAYKIMIKPTLRAFPHALHLPRTWTTRFVTMSTGSGSSSFAPLSDADAQALYLYGRNTLQDAFGVIWETVLITAYGVFFAVAIYSIFWKGLKSRGSIAMLCAIVSLYASSLTLWALDVTIWVQDTHIAFMSNSTIPLPDRKGLVNGNHHDLDTQQTALHLFNVMIADSVVLWRAWVLYPRALWIVSIPCVMLVLTFSVGVVQILCRFAFTIHQLPDLSGGSRVCVVSNLPWAFSLATNVTCTILIGYRAWQHRRTMKALGIVRHSQRMSADKVLSILVESGLIYCLLWLTQVYNDVKFGPASRTNAEIYIFWLFNGIGNQMLGMHPTLIIAIVNFKQTIWETDTVSTIQFAGQSKNGNNDVHLDSGVEAEGTRDLNITVHIEAPLSHHE
;
A
#
# COMPACT_ATOMS: atom_id res chain seq x y z
N MET A 1 -48.12 6.18 -3.86
CA MET A 1 -48.14 5.63 -5.23
C MET A 1 -46.69 5.46 -5.66
N GLN A 2 -46.15 4.24 -5.50
CA GLN A 2 -44.76 3.89 -5.78
C GLN A 2 -44.65 3.37 -7.21
N CYS A 3 -43.60 3.75 -7.95
CA CYS A 3 -43.25 3.11 -9.21
C CYS A 3 -41.81 2.59 -9.15
N LYS A 4 -41.69 1.26 -9.08
CA LYS A 4 -40.46 0.46 -9.24
C LYS A 4 -40.40 0.02 -10.70
N THR A 5 -39.24 0.15 -11.34
CA THR A 5 -38.97 -0.49 -12.64
C THR A 5 -37.88 -1.53 -12.46
N ALA A 6 -38.25 -2.78 -12.65
CA ALA A 6 -37.36 -3.93 -12.77
C ALA A 6 -37.39 -4.41 -14.23
N TYR A 7 -36.23 -4.68 -14.83
CA TYR A 7 -36.14 -5.39 -16.10
C TYR A 7 -35.30 -6.65 -15.95
N LYS A 8 -35.83 -7.73 -16.52
CA LYS A 8 -35.47 -9.14 -16.38
C LYS A 8 -35.16 -9.68 -17.78
N ILE A 9 -33.96 -10.20 -18.02
CA ILE A 9 -33.55 -10.91 -19.25
C ILE A 9 -32.59 -12.02 -18.77
N MET A 10 -32.99 -13.27 -18.53
CA MET A 10 -33.32 -14.41 -19.41
C MET A 10 -32.21 -14.82 -20.40
N ILE A 11 -31.41 -15.81 -20.01
CA ILE A 11 -30.64 -16.67 -20.93
C ILE A 11 -30.93 -18.13 -20.53
N LYS A 12 -31.51 -18.89 -21.46
CA LYS A 12 -31.77 -20.35 -21.37
C LYS A 12 -30.54 -21.14 -21.86
N PRO A 13 -30.22 -22.32 -21.29
CA PRO A 13 -29.31 -23.27 -21.90
C PRO A 13 -30.05 -24.27 -22.79
N THR A 14 -29.47 -24.55 -23.96
CA THR A 14 -29.99 -25.46 -24.99
C THR A 14 -29.37 -26.85 -24.80
N LEU A 15 -30.18 -27.82 -24.40
CA LEU A 15 -29.86 -29.26 -24.44
C LEU A 15 -30.31 -29.85 -25.78
N ARG A 16 -29.41 -30.52 -26.51
CA ARG A 16 -29.75 -31.56 -27.49
C ARG A 16 -28.83 -32.76 -27.29
N ALA A 17 -29.47 -33.90 -27.10
CA ALA A 17 -28.90 -35.24 -27.00
C ALA A 17 -28.57 -35.81 -28.38
N PHE A 18 -27.62 -36.76 -28.45
CA PHE A 18 -27.76 -38.00 -29.21
C PHE A 18 -26.96 -39.13 -28.51
N PRO A 19 -27.39 -40.40 -28.60
CA PRO A 19 -26.98 -41.49 -27.71
C PRO A 19 -26.07 -42.50 -28.41
N HIS A 20 -25.21 -43.20 -27.67
CA HIS A 20 -24.90 -44.61 -27.91
C HIS A 20 -24.29 -45.22 -26.64
N ALA A 21 -24.75 -46.43 -26.33
CA ALA A 21 -24.53 -47.16 -25.10
C ALA A 21 -23.08 -47.66 -24.92
N LEU A 22 -22.60 -47.65 -23.69
CA LEU A 22 -21.67 -48.66 -23.20
C LEU A 22 -22.06 -49.05 -21.77
N HIS A 23 -22.45 -50.30 -21.60
CA HIS A 23 -22.76 -50.95 -20.33
C HIS A 23 -21.53 -50.94 -19.40
N LEU A 24 -21.70 -50.48 -18.16
CA LEU A 24 -20.77 -50.77 -17.05
C LEU A 24 -21.49 -51.63 -15.99
N PRO A 25 -20.83 -52.66 -15.42
CA PRO A 25 -21.50 -53.67 -14.60
C PRO A 25 -21.83 -53.16 -13.19
N ARG A 26 -23.04 -53.48 -12.72
CA ARG A 26 -23.51 -53.32 -11.34
C ARG A 26 -22.85 -54.36 -10.43
N THR A 27 -21.66 -54.10 -9.90
CA THR A 27 -21.09 -54.94 -8.82
C THR A 27 -20.18 -54.16 -7.87
N TRP A 28 -20.63 -53.05 -7.26
CA TRP A 28 -19.84 -52.39 -6.18
C TRP A 28 -20.68 -51.74 -5.07
N THR A 29 -21.86 -52.27 -4.77
CA THR A 29 -22.67 -51.79 -3.63
C THR A 29 -23.35 -52.96 -2.92
N THR A 30 -22.56 -53.71 -2.14
CA THR A 30 -22.90 -54.35 -0.86
C THR A 30 -21.87 -55.42 -0.54
N ARG A 31 -20.80 -55.04 0.17
CA ARG A 31 -19.99 -55.95 1.01
C ARG A 31 -19.42 -55.15 2.19
N PHE A 32 -20.32 -54.68 3.03
CA PHE A 32 -20.02 -54.45 4.43
C PHE A 32 -20.79 -55.50 5.21
N VAL A 33 -20.14 -56.06 6.25
CA VAL A 33 -20.67 -57.03 7.22
C VAL A 33 -20.58 -58.51 6.80
N THR A 34 -19.40 -59.12 6.99
CA THR A 34 -19.16 -60.22 7.96
C THR A 34 -17.85 -60.99 7.70
N MET A 35 -17.15 -61.31 8.79
CA MET A 35 -16.13 -62.35 9.00
C MET A 35 -14.78 -62.25 8.27
N SER A 36 -13.77 -61.81 9.02
CA SER A 36 -12.52 -62.54 9.15
C SER A 36 -11.95 -62.28 10.54
N THR A 37 -12.08 -63.27 11.42
CA THR A 37 -11.27 -63.45 12.62
C THR A 37 -9.83 -63.73 12.20
N GLY A 38 -9.09 -62.68 11.87
CA GLY A 38 -7.63 -62.70 11.78
C GLY A 38 -7.08 -62.12 13.07
N SER A 39 -6.48 -62.96 13.90
CA SER A 39 -5.69 -62.56 15.07
C SER A 39 -4.44 -61.80 14.60
N GLY A 40 -4.61 -60.50 14.41
CA GLY A 40 -3.57 -59.54 14.12
C GLY A 40 -4.08 -58.19 14.61
N SER A 41 -3.95 -57.95 15.92
CA SER A 41 -4.25 -56.68 16.55
C SER A 41 -3.26 -55.62 16.07
N SER A 42 -3.42 -55.13 14.83
CA SER A 42 -3.01 -53.77 14.51
C SER A 42 -4.10 -52.85 15.03
N SER A 43 -4.18 -52.74 16.37
CA SER A 43 -4.77 -51.57 16.99
C SER A 43 -4.08 -50.37 16.36
N PHE A 44 -4.82 -49.52 15.64
CA PHE A 44 -4.31 -48.19 15.33
C PHE A 44 -3.91 -47.59 16.67
N ALA A 45 -2.61 -47.52 16.94
CA ALA A 45 -2.13 -46.88 18.16
C ALA A 45 -2.68 -45.45 18.11
N PRO A 46 -3.29 -44.95 19.20
CA PRO A 46 -3.67 -43.56 19.25
C PRO A 46 -2.44 -42.70 18.97
N LEU A 47 -2.66 -41.56 18.32
CA LEU A 47 -1.60 -40.61 18.00
C LEU A 47 -0.77 -40.32 19.25
N SER A 48 0.57 -40.29 19.14
CA SER A 48 1.43 -39.92 20.26
C SER A 48 1.06 -38.52 20.75
N ASP A 49 1.13 -38.27 22.06
CA ASP A 49 0.87 -36.94 22.63
C ASP A 49 1.76 -35.87 21.99
N ALA A 50 3.00 -36.22 21.64
CA ALA A 50 3.94 -35.34 20.93
C ALA A 50 3.46 -35.00 19.51
N ASP A 51 2.92 -35.99 18.79
CA ASP A 51 2.38 -35.79 17.45
C ASP A 51 1.08 -34.97 17.49
N ALA A 52 0.22 -35.23 18.46
CA ALA A 52 -1.02 -34.48 18.68
C ALA A 52 -0.72 -33.00 19.00
N GLN A 53 0.28 -32.74 19.84
CA GLN A 53 0.73 -31.39 20.15
C GLN A 53 1.35 -30.70 18.92
N ALA A 54 2.18 -31.40 18.14
CA ALA A 54 2.77 -30.86 16.92
C ALA A 54 1.69 -30.48 15.90
N LEU A 55 0.71 -31.36 15.66
CA LEU A 55 -0.43 -31.10 14.77
C LEU A 55 -1.27 -29.90 15.22
N TYR A 56 -1.53 -29.78 16.53
CA TYR A 56 -2.22 -28.61 17.07
C TYR A 56 -1.45 -27.32 16.81
N LEU A 57 -0.13 -27.32 17.04
CA LEU A 57 0.72 -26.15 16.81
C LEU A 57 0.79 -25.78 15.32
N TYR A 58 0.97 -26.75 14.43
CA TYR A 58 0.98 -26.51 12.99
C TYR A 58 -0.36 -25.98 12.49
N GLY A 59 -1.47 -26.61 12.87
CA GLY A 59 -2.81 -26.16 12.48
C GLY A 59 -3.09 -24.74 12.96
N ARG A 60 -2.68 -24.41 14.20
CA ARG A 60 -2.82 -23.06 14.75
C ARG A 60 -2.00 -22.03 13.98
N ASN A 61 -0.71 -22.30 13.74
CA ASN A 61 0.18 -21.37 13.05
C ASN A 61 -0.28 -21.16 11.61
N THR A 62 -0.56 -22.23 10.86
CA THR A 62 -1.05 -22.15 9.48
C THR A 62 -2.32 -21.30 9.35
N LEU A 63 -3.26 -21.40 10.29
CA LEU A 63 -4.48 -20.57 10.30
C LEU A 63 -4.17 -19.10 10.60
N GLN A 64 -3.23 -18.83 11.51
CA GLN A 64 -2.82 -17.47 11.87
C GLN A 64 -2.07 -16.79 10.72
N ASP A 65 -1.16 -17.50 10.08
CA ASP A 65 -0.37 -17.00 8.95
C ASP A 65 -1.27 -16.78 7.72
N ALA A 66 -2.19 -17.71 7.44
CA ALA A 66 -3.19 -17.55 6.39
C ALA A 66 -4.04 -16.29 6.58
N PHE A 67 -4.41 -15.96 7.82
CA PHE A 67 -5.17 -14.75 8.12
C PHE A 67 -4.39 -13.47 7.75
N GLY A 68 -3.10 -13.42 8.08
CA GLY A 68 -2.21 -12.32 7.69
C GLY A 68 -2.13 -12.17 6.16
N VAL A 69 -1.82 -13.27 5.45
CA VAL A 69 -1.69 -13.29 3.98
C VAL A 69 -2.98 -12.86 3.28
N ILE A 70 -4.15 -13.28 3.77
CA ILE A 70 -5.45 -12.88 3.20
C ILE A 70 -5.62 -11.37 3.29
N TRP A 71 -5.39 -10.77 4.46
CA TRP A 71 -5.54 -9.33 4.64
C TRP A 71 -4.52 -8.53 3.84
N GLU A 72 -3.28 -9.01 3.78
CA GLU A 72 -2.26 -8.41 2.94
C GLU A 72 -2.65 -8.45 1.46
N THR A 73 -3.22 -9.57 0.99
CA THR A 73 -3.72 -9.71 -0.40
C THR A 73 -4.82 -8.68 -0.71
N VAL A 74 -5.75 -8.44 0.23
CA VAL A 74 -6.78 -7.40 0.09
C VAL A 74 -6.14 -6.02 -0.03
N LEU A 75 -5.12 -5.75 0.79
CA LEU A 75 -4.43 -4.46 0.84
C LEU A 75 -3.56 -4.21 -0.39
N ILE A 76 -2.75 -5.16 -0.84
CA ILE A 76 -1.94 -4.99 -2.06
C ILE A 76 -2.84 -4.80 -3.29
N THR A 77 -4.01 -5.44 -3.32
CA THR A 77 -5.01 -5.23 -4.38
C THR A 77 -5.54 -3.79 -4.35
N ALA A 78 -5.93 -3.29 -3.17
CA ALA A 78 -6.34 -1.89 -3.00
C ALA A 78 -5.20 -0.92 -3.34
N TYR A 79 -3.96 -1.24 -2.97
CA TYR A 79 -2.78 -0.47 -3.31
C TYR A 79 -2.58 -0.41 -4.83
N GLY A 80 -2.77 -1.53 -5.53
CA GLY A 80 -2.69 -1.60 -7.00
C GLY A 80 -3.65 -0.63 -7.70
N VAL A 81 -4.86 -0.45 -7.16
CA VAL A 81 -5.81 0.55 -7.67
C VAL A 81 -5.27 1.97 -7.49
N PHE A 82 -4.77 2.32 -6.30
CA PHE A 82 -4.19 3.65 -6.04
C PHE A 82 -2.94 3.90 -6.88
N PHE A 83 -2.11 2.88 -7.06
CA PHE A 83 -0.92 2.91 -7.90
C PHE A 83 -1.29 3.18 -9.36
N ALA A 84 -2.28 2.48 -9.91
CA ALA A 84 -2.77 2.70 -11.26
C ALA A 84 -3.30 4.13 -11.46
N VAL A 85 -4.09 4.64 -10.51
CA VAL A 85 -4.60 6.02 -10.54
C VAL A 85 -3.45 7.04 -10.46
N ALA A 86 -2.47 6.82 -9.58
CA ALA A 86 -1.31 7.70 -9.44
C ALA A 86 -0.49 7.76 -10.73
N ILE A 87 -0.21 6.59 -11.33
CA ILE A 87 0.51 6.47 -12.60
C ILE A 87 -0.24 7.19 -13.71
N TYR A 88 -1.53 6.88 -13.89
CA TYR A 88 -2.37 7.50 -14.91
C TYR A 88 -2.35 9.03 -14.78
N SER A 89 -2.47 9.53 -13.55
CA SER A 89 -2.49 10.96 -13.27
C SER A 89 -1.14 11.66 -13.55
N ILE A 90 -0.01 10.99 -13.27
CA ILE A 90 1.33 11.50 -13.59
C ILE A 90 1.54 11.55 -15.11
N PHE A 91 1.17 10.49 -15.83
CA PHE A 91 1.31 10.45 -17.29
C PHE A 91 0.41 11.48 -17.99
N TRP A 92 -0.82 11.68 -17.49
CA TRP A 92 -1.74 12.67 -18.05
C TRP A 92 -1.20 14.11 -17.99
N LYS A 93 -0.49 14.46 -16.91
CA LYS A 93 0.11 15.81 -16.76
C LYS A 93 1.42 15.98 -17.52
N GLY A 94 2.04 14.87 -17.94
CA GLY A 94 3.34 14.82 -18.58
C GLY A 94 4.50 14.95 -17.60
N LEU A 95 5.61 14.27 -17.93
CA LEU A 95 6.85 14.24 -17.14
C LEU A 95 7.71 15.49 -17.42
N LYS A 96 7.24 16.66 -16.98
CA LYS A 96 7.90 17.94 -17.30
C LYS A 96 9.01 18.33 -16.31
N SER A 97 9.02 17.77 -15.09
CA SER A 97 9.95 18.16 -14.04
C SER A 97 10.79 17.00 -13.51
N ARG A 98 12.04 17.29 -13.10
CA ARG A 98 12.92 16.32 -12.41
C ARG A 98 12.27 15.73 -11.15
N GLY A 99 11.49 16.54 -10.43
CA GLY A 99 10.74 16.09 -9.24
C GLY A 99 9.63 15.10 -9.58
N SER A 100 8.93 15.28 -10.70
CA SER A 100 7.89 14.34 -11.17
C SER A 100 8.48 12.98 -11.55
N ILE A 101 9.66 12.96 -12.18
CA ILE A 101 10.36 11.72 -12.52
C ILE A 101 10.84 11.01 -11.26
N ALA A 102 11.50 11.73 -10.34
CA ALA A 102 11.95 11.16 -9.07
C ALA A 102 10.78 10.57 -8.26
N MET A 103 9.64 11.26 -8.25
CA MET A 103 8.41 10.81 -7.60
C MET A 103 7.80 9.58 -8.26
N LEU A 104 7.82 9.48 -9.59
CA LEU A 104 7.40 8.29 -10.33
C LEU A 104 8.30 7.10 -9.98
N CYS A 105 9.63 7.27 -10.04
CA CYS A 105 10.58 6.23 -9.65
C CYS A 105 10.33 5.77 -8.22
N ALA A 106 10.10 6.70 -7.28
CA ALA A 106 9.81 6.34 -5.88
C ALA A 106 8.53 5.50 -5.74
N ILE A 107 7.43 5.89 -6.38
CA ILE A 107 6.16 5.14 -6.31
C ILE A 107 6.31 3.75 -6.97
N VAL A 108 6.98 3.66 -8.12
CA VAL A 108 7.23 2.39 -8.81
C VAL A 108 8.09 1.46 -7.96
N SER A 109 9.17 1.97 -7.39
CA SER A 109 10.03 1.21 -6.49
C SER A 109 9.26 0.71 -5.26
N LEU A 110 8.48 1.57 -4.61
CA LEU A 110 7.66 1.23 -3.44
C LEU A 110 6.59 0.17 -3.75
N TYR A 111 5.94 0.24 -4.91
CA TYR A 111 4.94 -0.75 -5.30
C TYR A 111 5.59 -2.09 -5.64
N ALA A 112 6.70 -2.08 -6.40
CA ALA A 112 7.41 -3.29 -6.80
C ALA A 112 7.92 -4.08 -5.58
N SER A 113 8.55 -3.39 -4.63
CA SER A 113 9.01 -4.00 -3.37
C SER A 113 7.86 -4.46 -2.47
N SER A 114 6.75 -3.72 -2.38
CA SER A 114 5.57 -4.15 -1.60
C SER A 114 4.91 -5.40 -2.21
N LEU A 115 4.93 -5.52 -3.54
CA LEU A 115 4.50 -6.73 -4.24
C LEU A 115 5.47 -7.90 -3.98
N THR A 116 6.78 -7.64 -3.92
CA THR A 116 7.76 -8.67 -3.56
C THR A 116 7.59 -9.13 -2.11
N LEU A 117 7.32 -8.23 -1.17
CA LEU A 117 7.05 -8.58 0.24
C LEU A 117 5.84 -9.51 0.34
N TRP A 118 4.72 -9.14 -0.27
CA TRP A 118 3.52 -10.01 -0.33
C TRP A 118 3.83 -11.37 -0.97
N ALA A 119 4.59 -11.41 -2.06
CA ALA A 119 4.97 -12.67 -2.71
C ALA A 119 5.84 -13.55 -1.81
N LEU A 120 6.72 -12.94 -1.00
CA LEU A 120 7.51 -13.65 0.01
C LEU A 120 6.62 -14.20 1.13
N ASP A 121 5.66 -13.41 1.64
CA ASP A 121 4.73 -13.85 2.68
C ASP A 121 3.87 -15.05 2.22
N VAL A 122 3.37 -15.00 0.98
CA VAL A 122 2.68 -16.15 0.35
C VAL A 122 3.62 -17.35 0.23
N THR A 123 4.87 -17.13 -0.18
CA THR A 123 5.87 -18.21 -0.35
C THR A 123 6.19 -18.88 0.98
N ILE A 124 6.43 -18.10 2.04
CA ILE A 124 6.68 -18.60 3.40
C ILE A 124 5.49 -19.43 3.86
N TRP A 125 4.27 -18.89 3.75
CA TRP A 125 3.06 -19.60 4.17
C TRP A 125 2.88 -20.96 3.44
N VAL A 126 3.10 -20.98 2.12
CA VAL A 126 2.99 -22.21 1.32
C VAL A 126 4.10 -23.20 1.68
N GLN A 127 5.34 -22.74 1.85
CA GLN A 127 6.48 -23.60 2.20
C GLN A 127 6.33 -24.18 3.60
N ASP A 128 5.94 -23.38 4.59
CA ASP A 128 5.75 -23.83 5.97
C ASP A 128 4.62 -24.87 6.05
N THR A 129 3.52 -24.63 5.34
CA THR A 129 2.41 -25.60 5.23
C THR A 129 2.86 -26.88 4.52
N HIS A 130 3.62 -26.76 3.43
CA HIS A 130 4.15 -27.90 2.70
C HIS A 130 5.13 -28.71 3.56
N ILE A 131 6.02 -28.08 4.30
CA ILE A 131 6.99 -28.77 5.18
C ILE A 131 6.27 -29.42 6.36
N ALA A 132 5.31 -28.73 6.98
CA ALA A 132 4.55 -29.25 8.11
C ALA A 132 3.77 -30.51 7.71
N PHE A 133 3.06 -30.49 6.57
CA PHE A 133 2.08 -31.53 6.24
C PHE A 133 2.49 -32.47 5.10
N MET A 134 3.31 -32.03 4.15
CA MET A 134 3.48 -32.71 2.84
C MET A 134 4.91 -33.17 2.52
N SER A 135 5.97 -32.57 3.08
CA SER A 135 7.33 -32.73 2.51
C SER A 135 8.01 -34.07 2.78
N ASN A 136 7.84 -34.70 3.95
CA ASN A 136 8.66 -35.86 4.34
C ASN A 136 7.96 -36.87 5.27
N SER A 137 7.34 -37.91 4.74
CA SER A 137 6.80 -39.03 5.54
C SER A 137 7.85 -39.78 6.39
N THR A 138 9.14 -39.53 6.15
CA THR A 138 10.27 -40.17 6.83
C THR A 138 10.73 -39.45 8.10
N ILE A 139 10.38 -38.17 8.27
CA ILE A 139 10.77 -37.37 9.44
C ILE A 139 9.57 -37.28 10.41
N PRO A 140 9.75 -37.61 11.71
CA PRO A 140 8.72 -37.45 12.72
C PRO A 140 8.16 -36.03 12.74
N LEU A 141 6.84 -35.89 12.94
CA LEU A 141 6.15 -34.60 12.95
C LEU A 141 6.81 -33.55 13.86
N PRO A 142 7.18 -33.87 15.11
CA PRO A 142 7.81 -32.91 16.01
C PRO A 142 9.15 -32.36 15.50
N ASP A 143 9.92 -33.19 14.79
CA ASP A 143 11.26 -32.85 14.32
C ASP A 143 11.23 -31.94 13.09
N ARG A 144 10.12 -31.95 12.33
CA ARG A 144 9.95 -31.06 11.16
C ARG A 144 9.95 -29.59 11.54
N LYS A 145 9.69 -29.24 12.80
CA LYS A 145 9.71 -27.86 13.30
C LYS A 145 11.07 -27.19 13.10
N GLY A 146 12.17 -27.93 13.26
CA GLY A 146 13.52 -27.41 13.01
C GLY A 146 13.72 -27.00 11.55
N LEU A 147 13.14 -27.77 10.62
CA LEU A 147 13.23 -27.51 9.19
C LEU A 147 12.39 -26.29 8.76
N VAL A 148 11.19 -26.15 9.34
CA VAL A 148 10.34 -24.95 9.17
C VAL A 148 11.09 -23.72 9.69
N ASN A 149 11.59 -23.77 10.92
CA ASN A 149 12.30 -22.63 11.52
C ASN A 149 13.52 -22.21 10.68
N GLY A 150 14.33 -23.17 10.22
CA GLY A 150 15.51 -22.89 9.39
C GLY A 150 15.18 -22.11 8.12
N ASN A 151 14.21 -22.59 7.33
CA ASN A 151 13.80 -21.91 6.10
C ASN A 151 13.14 -20.54 6.38
N HIS A 152 12.38 -20.45 7.46
CA HIS A 152 11.74 -19.21 7.87
C HIS A 152 12.77 -18.10 8.17
N HIS A 153 13.89 -18.44 8.83
CA HIS A 153 14.95 -17.46 9.15
C HIS A 153 15.64 -16.86 7.92
N ASP A 154 15.83 -17.65 6.85
CA ASP A 154 16.44 -17.18 5.60
C ASP A 154 15.55 -16.15 4.90
N LEU A 155 14.25 -16.44 4.80
CA LEU A 155 13.29 -15.58 4.12
C LEU A 155 12.93 -14.34 4.96
N ASP A 156 12.83 -14.47 6.29
CA ASP A 156 12.60 -13.35 7.21
C ASP A 156 13.69 -12.27 7.13
N THR A 157 14.95 -12.68 6.93
CA THR A 157 16.07 -11.74 6.74
C THR A 157 15.89 -10.93 5.46
N GLN A 158 15.47 -11.58 4.36
CA GLN A 158 15.21 -10.93 3.08
C GLN A 158 14.02 -9.96 3.16
N GLN A 159 12.95 -10.38 3.84
CA GLN A 159 11.78 -9.53 4.08
C GLN A 159 12.15 -8.30 4.91
N THR A 160 12.92 -8.46 5.98
CA THR A 160 13.39 -7.34 6.81
C THR A 160 14.17 -6.31 5.98
N ALA A 161 15.04 -6.77 5.08
CA ALA A 161 15.82 -5.90 4.20
C ALA A 161 14.94 -5.14 3.19
N LEU A 162 14.00 -5.82 2.54
CA LEU A 162 13.04 -5.20 1.62
C LEU A 162 12.11 -4.20 2.33
N HIS A 163 11.69 -4.53 3.54
CA HIS A 163 10.87 -3.64 4.37
C HIS A 163 11.65 -2.38 4.75
N LEU A 164 12.92 -2.51 5.18
CA LEU A 164 13.78 -1.36 5.47
C LEU A 164 13.96 -0.46 4.23
N PHE A 165 14.16 -1.06 3.06
CA PHE A 165 14.22 -0.32 1.80
C PHE A 165 12.96 0.51 1.53
N ASN A 166 11.78 -0.07 1.79
CA ASN A 166 10.50 0.64 1.69
C ASN A 166 10.38 1.81 2.66
N VAL A 167 10.72 1.59 3.93
CA VAL A 167 10.74 2.65 4.94
C VAL A 167 11.63 3.80 4.49
N MET A 168 12.84 3.50 4.00
CA MET A 168 13.80 4.52 3.58
C MET A 168 13.28 5.36 2.41
N ILE A 169 12.65 4.76 1.40
CA ILE A 169 12.08 5.51 0.29
C ILE A 169 10.87 6.33 0.76
N ALA A 170 9.97 5.73 1.53
CA ALA A 170 8.76 6.40 2.01
C ALA A 170 9.10 7.63 2.86
N ASP A 171 10.01 7.48 3.83
CA ASP A 171 10.46 8.56 4.69
C ASP A 171 11.24 9.63 3.93
N SER A 172 12.06 9.23 2.94
CA SER A 172 12.76 10.18 2.07
C SER A 172 11.79 11.05 1.27
N VAL A 173 10.68 10.48 0.77
CA VAL A 173 9.64 11.24 0.07
C VAL A 173 8.97 12.25 1.01
N VAL A 174 8.71 11.87 2.26
CA VAL A 174 8.13 12.76 3.27
C VAL A 174 9.11 13.88 3.65
N LEU A 175 10.37 13.54 3.88
CA LEU A 175 11.45 14.48 4.19
C LEU A 175 11.68 15.48 3.06
N TRP A 176 11.70 15.01 1.80
CA TRP A 176 11.83 15.87 0.64
C TRP A 176 10.71 16.92 0.57
N ARG A 177 9.46 16.53 0.85
CA ARG A 177 8.33 17.48 0.91
C ARG A 177 8.52 18.54 1.98
N ALA A 178 9.02 18.16 3.16
CA ALA A 178 9.35 19.12 4.21
C ALA A 178 10.51 20.04 3.80
N TRP A 179 11.56 19.50 3.17
CA TRP A 179 12.73 20.26 2.75
C TRP A 179 12.40 21.36 1.73
N VAL A 180 11.58 21.05 0.72
CA VAL A 180 11.15 22.01 -0.31
C VAL A 180 10.43 23.23 0.28
N LEU A 181 9.77 23.06 1.43
CA LEU A 181 9.05 24.15 2.11
C LEU A 181 9.97 25.11 2.89
N TYR A 182 11.21 24.69 3.19
CA TYR A 182 12.19 25.41 4.02
C TYR A 182 13.52 25.68 3.30
N PRO A 183 13.54 26.40 2.17
CA PRO A 183 14.76 26.62 1.38
C PRO A 183 15.85 27.44 2.11
N ARG A 184 15.49 28.20 3.16
CA ARG A 184 16.41 29.11 3.88
C ARG A 184 16.72 28.71 5.33
N ALA A 185 16.04 27.70 5.87
CA ALA A 185 16.15 27.29 7.28
C ALA A 185 16.39 25.79 7.39
N LEU A 186 17.49 25.33 6.76
CA LEU A 186 17.83 23.90 6.66
C LEU A 186 18.13 23.26 8.01
N TRP A 187 18.52 24.04 9.02
CA TRP A 187 18.76 23.53 10.37
C TRP A 187 17.53 22.84 10.95
N ILE A 188 16.32 23.29 10.62
CA ILE A 188 15.08 22.69 11.10
C ILE A 188 14.85 21.31 10.46
N VAL A 189 15.30 21.14 9.21
CA VAL A 189 15.21 19.88 8.45
C VAL A 189 16.27 18.88 8.89
N SER A 190 17.30 19.31 9.63
CA SER A 190 18.32 18.41 10.17
C SER A 190 17.74 17.38 11.15
N ILE A 191 16.73 17.76 11.93
CA ILE A 191 16.08 16.88 12.93
C ILE A 191 15.51 15.61 12.29
N PRO A 192 14.57 15.68 11.32
CA PRO A 192 14.06 14.47 10.67
C PRO A 192 15.12 13.76 9.83
N CYS A 193 16.16 14.46 9.36
CA CYS A 193 17.28 13.83 8.65
C CYS A 193 18.12 12.93 9.59
N VAL A 194 18.40 13.39 10.81
CA VAL A 194 19.07 12.59 11.85
C VAL A 194 18.23 11.38 12.22
N MET A 195 16.91 11.55 12.37
CA MET A 195 16.00 10.43 12.65
C MET A 195 16.01 9.39 11.51
N LEU A 196 16.02 9.81 10.25
CA LEU A 196 16.11 8.92 9.10
C LEU A 196 17.44 8.14 9.08
N VAL A 197 18.56 8.79 9.39
CA VAL A 197 19.87 8.11 9.51
C VAL A 197 19.84 7.10 10.65
N LEU A 198 19.22 7.43 11.79
CA LEU A 198 19.04 6.48 12.90
C LEU A 198 18.18 5.28 12.49
N THR A 199 17.08 5.49 11.76
CA THR A 199 16.26 4.40 11.21
C THR A 199 17.11 3.46 10.35
N PHE A 200 17.92 4.01 9.44
CA PHE A 200 18.80 3.23 8.59
C PHE A 200 19.86 2.46 9.39
N SER A 201 20.59 3.13 10.26
CA SER A 201 21.67 2.53 11.04
C SER A 201 21.16 1.41 11.93
N VAL A 202 20.07 1.62 12.66
CA VAL A 202 19.49 0.58 13.52
C VAL A 202 18.89 -0.56 12.69
N GLY A 203 18.24 -0.26 11.56
CA GLY A 203 17.72 -1.28 10.64
C GLY A 203 18.81 -2.18 10.06
N VAL A 204 19.95 -1.61 9.65
CA VAL A 204 21.11 -2.38 9.16
C VAL A 204 21.66 -3.29 10.26
N VAL A 205 21.79 -2.78 11.50
CA VAL A 205 22.25 -3.60 12.63
C VAL A 205 21.30 -4.79 12.86
N GLN A 206 19.98 -4.60 12.75
CA GLN A 206 19.02 -5.68 12.86
C GLN A 206 19.18 -6.74 11.76
N ILE A 207 19.37 -6.33 10.50
CA ILE A 207 19.60 -7.27 9.39
C ILE A 207 20.89 -8.08 9.65
N LEU A 208 21.96 -7.42 10.08
CA LEU A 208 23.23 -8.08 10.41
C LEU A 208 23.09 -9.06 11.58
N CYS A 209 22.32 -8.71 12.61
CA CYS A 209 22.01 -9.63 13.71
C CYS A 209 21.28 -10.88 13.20
N ARG A 210 20.20 -10.71 12.41
CA ARG A 210 19.42 -11.84 11.86
C ARG A 210 20.27 -12.76 10.99
N PHE A 211 21.07 -12.16 10.11
CA PHE A 211 22.01 -12.90 9.28
C PHE A 211 23.04 -13.69 10.09
N ALA A 212 23.55 -13.13 11.19
CA ALA A 212 24.47 -13.83 12.08
C ALA A 212 23.80 -15.02 12.80
N PHE A 213 22.54 -14.89 13.21
CA PHE A 213 21.78 -16.01 13.79
C PHE A 213 21.60 -17.15 12.80
N THR A 214 21.27 -16.83 11.55
CA THR A 214 21.15 -17.82 10.47
C THR A 214 22.43 -18.62 10.26
N ILE A 215 23.59 -17.95 10.17
CA ILE A 215 24.86 -18.62 9.86
C ILE A 215 25.36 -19.45 11.05
N HIS A 216 25.25 -18.93 12.26
CA HIS A 216 25.88 -19.55 13.43
C HIS A 216 24.97 -20.55 14.16
N GLN A 217 23.73 -20.74 13.71
CA GLN A 217 22.72 -21.62 14.36
C GLN A 217 22.65 -21.39 15.87
N LEU A 218 22.89 -20.14 16.31
CA LEU A 218 22.90 -19.81 17.72
C LEU A 218 21.47 -19.98 18.23
N PRO A 219 21.23 -20.77 19.30
CA PRO A 219 19.91 -20.83 19.90
C PRO A 219 19.49 -19.41 20.26
N ASP A 220 18.20 -19.12 20.09
CA ASP A 220 17.52 -17.86 20.40
C ASP A 220 17.77 -17.49 21.88
N LEU A 221 18.97 -16.98 22.16
CA LEU A 221 19.40 -16.54 23.46
C LEU A 221 18.67 -15.23 23.64
N SER A 222 17.57 -15.31 24.37
CA SER A 222 16.88 -14.25 25.10
C SER A 222 17.81 -13.34 25.95
N GLY A 223 19.14 -13.53 25.90
CA GLY A 223 20.18 -12.68 26.49
C GLY A 223 21.26 -12.15 25.51
N GLY A 224 21.13 -12.35 24.20
CA GLY A 224 22.00 -11.71 23.19
C GLY A 224 21.70 -10.20 23.08
N SER A 225 22.73 -9.40 22.74
CA SER A 225 22.74 -7.93 22.75
C SER A 225 21.37 -7.28 22.53
N ARG A 226 20.91 -6.45 23.49
CA ARG A 226 19.57 -5.83 23.51
C ARG A 226 19.19 -5.17 22.17
N VAL A 227 20.16 -4.73 21.37
CA VAL A 227 19.93 -4.14 20.05
C VAL A 227 19.41 -5.15 19.01
N CYS A 228 19.85 -6.41 19.08
CA CYS A 228 19.33 -7.48 18.21
C CYS A 228 17.92 -7.92 18.62
N VAL A 229 17.57 -7.76 19.92
CA VAL A 229 16.27 -8.17 20.49
C VAL A 229 15.23 -7.06 20.38
N VAL A 230 15.64 -5.79 20.36
CA VAL A 230 14.73 -4.65 20.21
C VAL A 230 14.43 -4.45 18.73
N SER A 231 13.55 -5.31 18.19
CA SER A 231 13.02 -5.22 16.82
C SER A 231 12.39 -3.86 16.52
N ASN A 232 11.91 -3.13 17.53
CA ASN A 232 10.97 -2.02 17.33
C ASN A 232 11.60 -0.64 17.12
N LEU A 233 12.91 -0.49 17.34
CA LEU A 233 13.58 0.83 17.33
C LEU A 233 13.57 1.54 15.96
N PRO A 234 13.87 0.88 14.82
CA PRO A 234 13.82 1.53 13.50
C PRO A 234 12.43 2.09 13.20
N TRP A 235 11.38 1.36 13.56
CA TRP A 235 10.00 1.79 13.32
C TRP A 235 9.61 3.00 14.17
N ALA A 236 10.11 3.09 15.40
CA ALA A 236 9.91 4.26 16.24
C ALA A 236 10.62 5.52 15.67
N PHE A 237 11.85 5.37 15.14
CA PHE A 237 12.56 6.48 14.49
C PHE A 237 11.91 6.91 13.17
N SER A 238 11.39 5.95 12.38
CA SER A 238 10.60 6.25 11.18
C SER A 238 9.31 7.01 11.54
N LEU A 239 8.60 6.58 12.59
CA LEU A 239 7.43 7.31 13.10
C LEU A 239 7.81 8.74 13.49
N ALA A 240 8.90 8.90 14.24
CA ALA A 240 9.37 10.21 14.69
C ALA A 240 9.75 11.12 13.51
N THR A 241 10.34 10.56 12.44
CA THR A 241 10.61 11.26 11.18
C THR A 241 9.32 11.79 10.57
N ASN A 242 8.31 10.93 10.42
CA ASN A 242 7.03 11.29 9.82
C ASN A 242 6.26 12.33 10.66
N VAL A 243 6.24 12.18 11.99
CA VAL A 243 5.62 13.15 12.91
C VAL A 243 6.32 14.51 12.79
N THR A 244 7.65 14.52 12.85
CA THR A 244 8.43 15.76 12.76
C THR A 244 8.20 16.46 11.41
N CYS A 245 8.27 15.73 10.30
CA CYS A 245 7.97 16.29 8.98
C CYS A 245 6.54 16.81 8.88
N THR A 246 5.55 16.09 9.42
CA THR A 246 4.14 16.51 9.40
C THR A 246 3.93 17.79 10.21
N ILE A 247 4.58 17.92 11.38
CA ILE A 247 4.55 19.15 12.18
C ILE A 247 5.19 20.32 11.43
N LEU A 248 6.34 20.12 10.79
CA LEU A 248 7.00 21.16 10.00
C LEU A 248 6.15 21.62 8.82
N ILE A 249 5.59 20.68 8.07
CA ILE A 249 4.67 20.95 6.97
C ILE A 249 3.46 21.75 7.48
N GLY A 250 2.88 21.34 8.61
CA GLY A 250 1.73 22.02 9.23
C GLY A 250 2.03 23.41 9.76
N TYR A 251 3.18 23.61 10.39
CA TYR A 251 3.63 24.92 10.84
C TYR A 251 3.81 25.87 9.67
N ARG A 252 4.42 25.41 8.57
CA ARG A 252 4.55 26.20 7.35
C ARG A 252 3.19 26.54 6.74
N ALA A 253 2.23 25.61 6.82
CA ALA A 253 0.85 25.84 6.39
C ALA A 253 0.18 26.96 7.15
N TRP A 254 0.33 26.91 8.47
CA TRP A 254 -0.23 27.92 9.34
C TRP A 254 0.42 29.29 9.10
N GLN A 255 1.74 29.33 8.95
CA GLN A 255 2.46 30.57 8.64
C GLN A 255 2.00 31.16 7.30
N HIS A 256 1.89 30.35 6.25
CA HIS A 256 1.41 30.80 4.94
C HIS A 256 -0.01 31.37 5.03
N ARG A 257 -0.94 30.65 5.67
CA ARG A 257 -2.32 31.11 5.90
C ARG A 257 -2.37 32.43 6.67
N ARG A 258 -1.53 32.58 7.71
CA ARG A 258 -1.47 33.80 8.51
C ARG A 258 -0.96 35.00 7.71
N THR A 259 0.12 34.82 6.94
CA THR A 259 0.66 35.89 6.08
C THR A 259 -0.33 36.30 5.00
N MET A 260 -1.01 35.35 4.36
CA MET A 260 -2.03 35.66 3.34
C MET A 260 -3.23 36.40 3.92
N LYS A 261 -3.69 36.01 5.12
CA LYS A 261 -4.73 36.75 5.85
C LYS A 261 -4.29 38.17 6.24
N ALA A 262 -3.06 38.33 6.73
CA ALA A 262 -2.52 39.63 7.12
C ALA A 262 -2.35 40.59 5.94
N LEU A 263 -2.06 40.06 4.74
CA LEU A 263 -1.97 40.83 3.51
C LEU A 263 -3.34 41.16 2.88
N GLY A 264 -4.46 40.72 3.48
CA GLY A 264 -5.81 40.92 2.92
C GLY A 264 -6.05 40.15 1.62
N ILE A 265 -5.12 39.29 1.19
CA ILE A 265 -5.23 38.47 -0.01
C ILE A 265 -6.08 37.24 0.34
N VAL A 266 -7.39 37.44 0.47
CA VAL A 266 -8.35 36.33 0.42
C VAL A 266 -8.39 35.87 -1.03
N ARG A 267 -7.51 34.91 -1.39
CA ARG A 267 -7.56 34.28 -2.70
C ARG A 267 -8.88 33.49 -2.81
N HIS A 268 -9.92 34.14 -3.32
CA HIS A 268 -11.11 33.51 -3.89
C HIS A 268 -10.79 32.87 -5.26
N SER A 269 -9.56 32.38 -5.45
CA SER A 269 -9.13 31.77 -6.71
C SER A 269 -9.67 30.34 -6.77
N GLN A 270 -10.33 30.03 -7.88
CA GLN A 270 -10.82 28.67 -8.18
C GLN A 270 -9.70 27.64 -8.41
N ARG A 271 -8.44 28.09 -8.50
CA ARG A 271 -7.29 27.20 -8.56
C ARG A 271 -6.98 26.67 -7.16
N MET A 272 -6.50 25.43 -7.07
CA MET A 272 -6.07 24.85 -5.80
C MET A 272 -5.02 25.76 -5.12
N SER A 273 -5.43 26.48 -4.07
CA SER A 273 -4.50 27.26 -3.26
C SER A 273 -3.47 26.32 -2.63
N ALA A 274 -2.23 26.78 -2.52
CA ALA A 274 -1.19 26.12 -1.73
C ALA A 274 -1.70 25.74 -0.33
N ASP A 275 -2.61 26.53 0.24
CA ASP A 275 -3.27 26.27 1.53
C ASP A 275 -4.08 24.97 1.57
N LYS A 276 -4.73 24.60 0.46
CA LYS A 276 -5.54 23.37 0.36
C LYS A 276 -4.65 22.14 0.22
N VAL A 277 -3.62 22.20 -0.64
CA VAL A 277 -2.60 21.13 -0.78
C VAL A 277 -1.99 20.84 0.58
N LEU A 278 -1.59 21.91 1.27
CA LEU A 278 -0.86 21.80 2.52
C LEU A 278 -1.75 21.31 3.67
N SER A 279 -3.05 21.64 3.66
CA SER A 279 -4.04 21.02 4.58
C SER A 279 -4.13 19.53 4.39
N ILE A 280 -4.31 19.08 3.14
CA ILE A 280 -4.46 17.66 2.80
C ILE A 280 -3.21 16.89 3.20
N LEU A 281 -2.03 17.49 3.00
CA LEU A 281 -0.76 16.88 3.37
C LEU A 281 -0.62 16.69 4.88
N VAL A 282 -1.10 17.65 5.68
CA VAL A 282 -1.11 17.55 7.15
C VAL A 282 -2.15 16.53 7.61
N GLU A 283 -3.37 16.59 7.09
CA GLU A 283 -4.46 15.67 7.45
C GLU A 283 -4.09 14.21 7.14
N SER A 284 -3.54 13.94 5.95
CA SER A 284 -3.07 12.60 5.57
C SER A 284 -1.85 12.14 6.38
N GLY A 285 -0.90 13.04 6.66
CA GLY A 285 0.26 12.74 7.50
C GLY A 285 -0.12 12.37 8.93
N LEU A 286 -1.13 13.03 9.51
CA LEU A 286 -1.66 12.71 10.83
C LEU A 286 -2.33 11.33 10.86
N ILE A 287 -3.18 11.03 9.87
CA ILE A 287 -3.83 9.71 9.75
C ILE A 287 -2.77 8.61 9.63
N TYR A 288 -1.75 8.84 8.81
CA TYR A 288 -0.63 7.92 8.65
C TYR A 288 0.12 7.68 9.97
N CYS A 289 0.47 8.75 10.70
CA CYS A 289 1.14 8.64 11.99
C CYS A 289 0.30 7.88 13.03
N LEU A 290 -1.03 8.09 13.05
CA LEU A 290 -1.94 7.37 13.96
C LEU A 290 -1.99 5.88 13.65
N LEU A 291 -2.13 5.52 12.38
CA LEU A 291 -2.12 4.12 11.93
C LEU A 291 -0.77 3.46 12.26
N TRP A 292 0.34 4.13 12.00
CA TRP A 292 1.66 3.59 12.33
C TRP A 292 1.92 3.50 13.84
N LEU A 293 1.35 4.40 14.65
CA LEU A 293 1.40 4.31 16.11
C LEU A 293 0.72 3.04 16.62
N THR A 294 -0.38 2.60 15.99
CA THR A 294 -1.03 1.34 16.37
C THR A 294 -0.12 0.13 16.13
N GLN A 295 0.67 0.14 15.05
CA GLN A 295 1.68 -0.88 14.78
C GLN A 295 2.73 -0.94 15.89
N VAL A 296 3.37 0.20 16.19
CA VAL A 296 4.39 0.29 17.25
C VAL A 296 3.82 -0.13 18.61
N TYR A 297 2.59 0.27 18.91
CA TYR A 297 1.91 -0.13 20.15
C TYR A 297 1.69 -1.64 20.24
N ASN A 298 1.20 -2.26 19.16
CA ASN A 298 0.99 -3.71 19.12
C ASN A 298 2.31 -4.47 19.30
N ASP A 299 3.38 -4.02 18.65
CA ASP A 299 4.70 -4.66 18.74
C ASP A 299 5.32 -4.53 20.15
N VAL A 300 5.00 -3.48 20.91
CA VAL A 300 5.47 -3.29 22.30
C VAL A 300 4.61 -4.05 23.30
N LYS A 301 3.28 -4.04 23.15
CA LYS A 301 2.35 -4.68 24.08
C LYS A 301 2.34 -6.19 23.99
N PHE A 302 2.43 -6.72 22.78
CA PHE A 302 2.31 -8.14 22.51
C PHE A 302 3.68 -8.74 22.23
N GLY A 303 4.60 -8.65 23.19
CA GLY A 303 5.88 -9.34 23.11
C GLY A 303 5.70 -10.86 22.86
N PRO A 304 6.71 -11.54 22.30
CA PRO A 304 6.60 -12.92 21.81
C PRO A 304 6.14 -13.95 22.87
N ALA A 305 6.28 -13.65 24.16
CA ALA A 305 6.01 -14.59 25.26
C ALA A 305 4.58 -14.52 25.86
N SER A 306 3.77 -13.51 25.52
CA SER A 306 2.52 -13.23 26.26
C SER A 306 1.25 -13.16 25.42
N ARG A 307 1.27 -13.63 24.17
CA ARG A 307 0.11 -13.48 23.27
C ARG A 307 -0.97 -14.54 23.52
N THR A 308 -2.20 -14.10 23.78
CA THR A 308 -3.37 -14.98 23.70
C THR A 308 -3.68 -15.34 22.24
N ASN A 309 -4.50 -16.38 22.00
CA ASN A 309 -4.85 -16.79 20.64
C ASN A 309 -5.48 -15.65 19.81
N ALA A 310 -6.30 -14.78 20.42
CA ALA A 310 -6.93 -13.65 19.74
C ALA A 310 -5.93 -12.53 19.40
N GLU A 311 -4.97 -12.27 20.29
CA GLU A 311 -3.95 -11.23 20.10
C GLU A 311 -3.01 -11.54 18.94
N ILE A 312 -2.76 -12.82 18.66
CA ILE A 312 -1.93 -13.23 17.52
C ILE A 312 -2.60 -12.87 16.19
N TYR A 313 -3.93 -13.05 16.06
CA TYR A 313 -4.65 -12.64 14.84
C TYR A 313 -4.60 -11.12 14.63
N ILE A 314 -4.73 -10.36 15.72
CA ILE A 314 -4.62 -8.90 15.69
C ILE A 314 -3.21 -8.50 15.25
N PHE A 315 -2.17 -9.14 15.79
CA PHE A 315 -0.79 -8.89 15.40
C PHE A 315 -0.56 -9.11 13.90
N TRP A 316 -0.99 -10.25 13.35
CA TRP A 316 -0.82 -10.55 11.91
C TRP A 316 -1.59 -9.60 11.01
N LEU A 317 -2.80 -9.18 11.42
CA LEU A 317 -3.56 -8.16 10.71
C LEU A 317 -2.79 -6.84 10.62
N PHE A 318 -2.28 -6.36 11.75
CA PHE A 318 -1.56 -5.08 11.80
C PHE A 318 -0.21 -5.17 11.07
N ASN A 319 0.50 -6.29 11.14
CA ASN A 319 1.73 -6.51 10.39
C ASN A 319 1.50 -6.42 8.87
N GLY A 320 0.46 -7.09 8.34
CA GLY A 320 0.08 -7.00 6.93
C GLY A 320 -0.35 -5.58 6.53
N ILE A 321 -1.06 -4.86 7.40
CA ILE A 321 -1.35 -3.43 7.21
C ILE A 321 -0.06 -2.62 7.12
N GLY A 322 0.87 -2.82 8.06
CA GLY A 322 2.14 -2.11 8.12
C GLY A 322 2.98 -2.27 6.85
N ASN A 323 3.11 -3.49 6.33
CA ASN A 323 3.89 -3.79 5.12
C ASN A 323 3.39 -3.00 3.90
N GLN A 324 2.07 -2.87 3.75
CA GLN A 324 1.47 -2.22 2.58
C GLN A 324 1.30 -0.70 2.76
N MET A 325 1.16 -0.23 4.01
CA MET A 325 0.92 1.18 4.32
C MET A 325 2.07 2.12 3.92
N LEU A 326 3.32 1.65 4.01
CA LEU A 326 4.52 2.43 3.68
C LEU A 326 4.48 2.96 2.24
N GLY A 327 4.12 2.09 1.29
CA GLY A 327 3.99 2.45 -0.12
C GLY A 327 2.69 3.20 -0.44
N MET A 328 1.59 2.83 0.21
CA MET A 328 0.28 3.45 -0.02
C MET A 328 0.28 4.95 0.30
N HIS A 329 0.91 5.37 1.41
CA HIS A 329 0.84 6.76 1.87
C HIS A 329 1.36 7.80 0.85
N PRO A 330 2.61 7.73 0.36
CA PRO A 330 3.09 8.67 -0.65
C PRO A 330 2.27 8.56 -1.94
N THR A 331 1.88 7.35 -2.35
CA THR A 331 1.09 7.11 -3.57
C THR A 331 -0.29 7.78 -3.51
N LEU A 332 -1.00 7.64 -2.39
CA LEU A 332 -2.31 8.22 -2.17
C LEU A 332 -2.26 9.75 -2.15
N ILE A 333 -1.24 10.34 -1.50
CA ILE A 333 -1.04 11.79 -1.51
C ILE A 333 -0.89 12.29 -2.94
N ILE A 334 -0.11 11.59 -3.76
CA ILE A 334 0.17 11.99 -5.14
C ILE A 334 -1.08 11.86 -6.00
N ALA A 335 -1.82 10.76 -5.86
CA ALA A 335 -3.11 10.58 -6.52
C ALA A 335 -4.08 11.71 -6.14
N ILE A 336 -4.25 12.03 -4.86
CA ILE A 336 -5.17 13.07 -4.38
C ILE A 336 -4.75 14.46 -4.87
N VAL A 337 -3.48 14.82 -4.73
CA VAL A 337 -2.97 16.13 -5.16
C VAL A 337 -3.13 16.27 -6.66
N ASN A 338 -2.80 15.24 -7.43
CA ASN A 338 -2.89 15.33 -8.86
C ASN A 338 -4.32 15.35 -9.38
N PHE A 339 -5.18 14.48 -8.87
CA PHE A 339 -6.60 14.39 -9.26
C PHE A 339 -7.36 15.67 -8.93
N LYS A 340 -7.17 16.21 -7.73
CA LYS A 340 -7.80 17.48 -7.37
C LYS A 340 -7.29 18.62 -8.25
N GLN A 341 -5.99 18.69 -8.55
CA GLN A 341 -5.48 19.71 -9.49
C GLN A 341 -6.16 19.60 -10.87
N THR A 342 -6.39 18.39 -11.37
CA THR A 342 -7.10 18.17 -12.64
C THR A 342 -8.54 18.70 -12.60
N ILE A 343 -9.32 18.41 -11.56
CA ILE A 343 -10.71 18.91 -11.42
C ILE A 343 -10.75 20.44 -11.49
N TRP A 344 -9.88 21.11 -10.72
CA TRP A 344 -9.86 22.58 -10.69
C TRP A 344 -9.36 23.19 -12.00
N GLU A 345 -8.46 22.53 -12.73
CA GLU A 345 -8.03 22.96 -14.07
C GLU A 345 -9.20 22.89 -15.06
N THR A 346 -10.01 21.82 -15.02
CA THR A 346 -11.23 21.70 -15.83
C THR A 346 -12.23 22.80 -15.51
N ASP A 347 -12.53 23.04 -14.22
CA ASP A 347 -13.49 24.07 -13.78
C ASP A 347 -13.07 25.49 -14.20
N THR A 348 -11.77 25.78 -14.15
CA THR A 348 -11.21 27.08 -14.54
C THR A 348 -11.36 27.32 -16.04
N VAL A 349 -11.08 26.31 -16.88
CA VAL A 349 -11.22 26.42 -18.34
C VAL A 349 -12.68 26.65 -18.73
N SER A 350 -13.62 25.90 -18.13
CA SER A 350 -15.06 26.13 -18.37
C SER A 350 -15.49 27.54 -17.96
N THR A 351 -15.04 28.05 -16.80
CA THR A 351 -15.42 29.39 -16.32
C THR A 351 -14.89 30.50 -17.24
N ILE A 352 -13.67 30.36 -17.78
CA ILE A 352 -13.11 31.31 -18.74
C ILE A 352 -13.88 31.27 -20.07
N GLN A 353 -14.29 30.09 -20.54
CA GLN A 353 -15.10 29.97 -21.75
C GLN A 353 -16.46 30.66 -21.60
N PHE A 354 -17.16 30.48 -20.48
CA PHE A 354 -18.44 31.15 -20.22
C PHE A 354 -18.28 32.68 -20.07
N ALA A 355 -17.21 33.15 -19.41
CA ALA A 355 -16.94 34.58 -19.29
C ALA A 355 -16.55 35.24 -20.63
N GLY A 356 -15.82 34.51 -21.50
CA GLY A 356 -15.50 34.94 -22.85
C GLY A 356 -16.72 35.03 -23.76
N GLN A 357 -17.65 34.07 -23.66
CA GLN A 357 -18.92 34.10 -24.40
C GLN A 357 -19.87 35.20 -23.89
N SER A 358 -19.93 35.43 -22.57
CA SER A 358 -20.76 36.50 -22.00
C SER A 358 -20.33 37.91 -22.42
N LYS A 359 -19.06 38.13 -22.77
CA LYS A 359 -18.58 39.42 -23.30
C LYS A 359 -18.85 39.62 -24.78
N ASN A 360 -19.11 38.55 -25.54
CA ASN A 360 -19.39 38.61 -26.97
C ASN A 360 -20.88 38.72 -27.32
N GLY A 361 -21.76 38.72 -26.30
CA GLY A 361 -23.23 38.81 -26.47
C GLY A 361 -23.82 40.22 -26.32
N ASN A 362 -22.99 41.27 -26.27
CA ASN A 362 -23.43 42.64 -25.99
C ASN A 362 -23.10 43.65 -27.11
N ASN A 363 -23.00 43.18 -28.35
CA ASN A 363 -23.03 44.06 -29.52
C ASN A 363 -24.47 44.15 -30.04
N ASP A 364 -24.95 45.37 -30.07
CA ASP A 364 -26.32 45.77 -30.35
C ASP A 364 -26.90 45.17 -31.63
N VAL A 365 -28.16 44.74 -31.50
CA VAL A 365 -29.05 44.37 -32.59
C VAL A 365 -29.33 45.63 -33.41
N HIS A 366 -28.72 45.72 -34.59
CA HIS A 366 -29.29 46.49 -35.69
C HIS A 366 -29.66 45.50 -36.81
N LEU A 367 -30.96 45.26 -36.94
CA LEU A 367 -31.56 44.60 -38.09
C LEU A 367 -31.28 45.45 -39.33
N ASP A 368 -30.54 44.89 -40.29
CA ASP A 368 -30.75 45.21 -41.69
C ASP A 368 -30.61 43.96 -42.56
N SER A 369 -31.50 43.89 -43.53
CA SER A 369 -31.76 42.79 -44.45
C SER A 369 -30.72 42.65 -45.56
N GLY A 370 -30.36 41.42 -45.96
CA GLY A 370 -29.75 41.18 -47.27
C GLY A 370 -28.81 39.97 -47.38
N VAL A 371 -29.34 38.87 -47.94
CA VAL A 371 -28.76 38.03 -49.02
C VAL A 371 -27.35 37.40 -48.88
N GLU A 372 -27.36 36.10 -49.17
CA GLU A 372 -26.31 35.21 -49.71
C GLU A 372 -25.30 34.46 -48.82
N ALA A 373 -25.11 33.22 -49.23
CA ALA A 373 -24.38 32.13 -48.60
C ALA A 373 -23.01 31.93 -49.24
N GLU A 374 -21.99 31.56 -48.46
CA GLU A 374 -21.00 30.52 -48.79
C GLU A 374 -19.86 30.46 -47.74
N GLY A 375 -19.32 29.25 -47.51
CA GLY A 375 -17.88 29.09 -47.32
C GLY A 375 -17.35 28.91 -45.89
N THR A 376 -17.19 27.65 -45.50
CA THR A 376 -16.21 27.12 -44.54
C THR A 376 -14.87 27.88 -44.51
N ARG A 377 -14.41 28.32 -43.33
CA ARG A 377 -12.98 28.40 -42.96
C ARG A 377 -12.76 28.16 -41.47
N ASP A 378 -11.92 27.17 -41.18
CA ASP A 378 -11.33 26.90 -39.87
C ASP A 378 -10.61 28.13 -39.32
N LEU A 379 -11.00 28.59 -38.13
CA LEU A 379 -10.24 29.61 -37.40
C LEU A 379 -9.05 28.96 -36.69
N ASN A 380 -7.90 28.98 -37.36
CA ASN A 380 -6.61 28.78 -36.73
C ASN A 380 -6.24 30.08 -35.97
N ILE A 381 -6.40 30.10 -34.65
CA ILE A 381 -5.99 31.24 -33.81
C ILE A 381 -4.50 31.10 -33.51
N THR A 382 -3.67 31.72 -34.35
CA THR A 382 -2.24 31.93 -34.08
C THR A 382 -2.09 33.16 -33.19
N VAL A 383 -1.74 32.98 -31.92
CA VAL A 383 -1.45 34.09 -31.00
C VAL A 383 -0.03 34.58 -31.27
N HIS A 384 0.10 35.69 -31.99
CA HIS A 384 1.33 36.48 -32.05
C HIS A 384 1.48 37.28 -30.74
N ILE A 385 2.55 37.00 -30.00
CA ILE A 385 2.96 37.82 -28.85
C ILE A 385 3.92 38.88 -29.38
N GLU A 386 3.42 40.11 -29.55
CA GLU A 386 4.23 41.29 -29.80
C GLU A 386 4.79 41.81 -28.46
N ALA A 387 6.11 41.95 -28.38
CA ALA A 387 6.81 42.57 -27.25
C ALA A 387 6.91 44.09 -27.49
N PRO A 388 6.63 44.95 -26.49
CA PRO A 388 6.84 46.37 -26.63
C PRO A 388 8.30 46.74 -26.30
N LEU A 389 9.10 46.99 -27.35
CA LEU A 389 10.07 48.10 -27.39
C LEU A 389 9.24 49.34 -27.77
N SER A 390 9.41 50.58 -27.30
CA SER A 390 10.49 51.32 -26.66
C SER A 390 9.89 52.67 -26.21
N HIS A 391 10.51 53.43 -25.31
CA HIS A 391 11.06 54.76 -25.63
C HIS A 391 11.72 55.45 -24.44
N HIS A 392 12.88 56.01 -24.76
CA HIS A 392 13.68 57.02 -24.09
C HIS A 392 12.89 58.18 -23.46
N GLU A 393 13.33 58.61 -22.28
CA GLU A 393 14.12 59.85 -22.11
C GLU A 393 15.30 59.59 -21.17
#